data_AF-A0A498A5C1-F1
#
_entry.id   AF-A0A498A5C1-F1
#
_cell.length_a   1.000
_cell.length_b   1.000
_cell.length_c   1.000
_cell.angle_alpha   90.00
_cell.angle_beta   90.00
_cell.angle_gamma   90.00
#
_symmetry.space_group_name_H-M   'P 1'
#
loop_
_entity.id
_entity.type
_entity.pdbx_description
1 polymer ?
#
loop_
_entity_poly.entity_id
_entity_poly.type
_entity_poly.pdbx_seq_one_letter_code
_entity_poly.pdbx_strand_id
1 'polypeptide(L)'
;MRIYPTMELQNGRCVTLDKGRLDDAMIWHVNPVETARSWSAAGAAWMQLTDFDAIEGRDTNAELVEEIIRSSEMSVQLAGGMRTREQVEYWINKGAGRIVIGTLAAWDPQLVKELAKLYPDQIVLAVDVWQGQVMTEGWRSQSAFTPEAFIEAFADTPFAAILVTDIDSDMEDVEAQLGLISGLAEKSRTPIIASGVVRTADDISRLAYISNISGAIVGRALFRKTVDLSEALEVAKSAHEPVAEFQ
;
A
#
# COMPACT_ATOMS: atom_id res chain seq x y z
N MET A 1 3.17 -10.78 -10.43
CA MET A 1 3.01 -9.58 -9.57
C MET A 1 2.82 -10.02 -8.11
N ARG A 2 3.13 -9.20 -7.09
CA ARG A 2 2.87 -9.51 -5.67
C ARG A 2 1.47 -9.04 -5.23
N ILE A 3 0.79 -9.82 -4.39
CA ILE A 3 -0.48 -9.40 -3.76
C ILE A 3 -0.20 -9.04 -2.31
N TYR A 4 -0.71 -7.88 -1.90
CA TYR A 4 -0.63 -7.37 -0.54
C TYR A 4 -2.05 -7.30 0.02
N PRO A 5 -2.55 -8.35 0.71
CA PRO A 5 -3.73 -8.20 1.56
C PRO A 5 -3.51 -7.02 2.51
N THR A 6 -4.47 -6.10 2.59
CA THR A 6 -4.35 -4.93 3.46
C THR A 6 -5.33 -4.97 4.61
N MET A 7 -4.84 -4.52 5.76
CA MET A 7 -5.60 -4.31 6.98
C MET A 7 -5.40 -2.88 7.47
N GLU A 8 -6.49 -2.27 7.90
CA GLU A 8 -6.46 -0.95 8.51
C GLU A 8 -6.93 -1.07 9.97
N LEU A 9 -6.23 -0.41 10.89
CA LEU A 9 -6.52 -0.45 12.32
C LEU A 9 -6.95 0.93 12.83
N GLN A 10 -8.00 0.93 13.64
CA GLN A 10 -8.43 2.10 14.41
C GLN A 10 -9.03 1.63 15.74
N ASN A 11 -8.54 2.18 16.86
CA ASN A 11 -8.92 1.79 18.21
C ASN A 11 -8.88 0.25 18.45
N GLY A 12 -7.80 -0.40 18.03
CA GLY A 12 -7.57 -1.84 18.20
C GLY A 12 -8.43 -2.76 17.32
N ARG A 13 -9.17 -2.20 16.35
CA ARG A 13 -10.11 -2.96 15.51
C ARG A 13 -9.78 -2.82 14.03
N CYS A 14 -10.05 -3.88 13.27
CA CYS A 14 -10.03 -3.81 11.81
C CYS A 14 -11.13 -2.88 11.31
N VAL A 15 -10.77 -1.91 10.48
CA VAL A 15 -11.72 -0.97 9.90
C VAL A 15 -11.53 -0.85 8.39
N THR A 16 -12.45 -0.14 7.76
CA THR A 16 -12.30 0.38 6.41
C THR A 16 -12.87 1.78 6.40
N LEU A 17 -12.10 2.75 5.93
CA LEU A 17 -12.61 4.10 5.74
C LEU A 17 -13.34 4.22 4.40
N ASP A 18 -14.49 4.88 4.39
CA ASP A 18 -15.09 5.34 3.14
C ASP A 18 -14.48 6.70 2.75
N LYS A 19 -13.81 6.75 1.60
CA LYS A 19 -13.09 7.94 1.09
C LYS A 19 -12.16 8.59 2.14
N GLY A 20 -11.55 7.78 3.02
CA GLY A 20 -10.63 8.26 4.06
C GLY A 20 -11.28 9.02 5.22
N ARG A 21 -12.60 9.00 5.33
CA ARG A 21 -13.31 9.63 6.45
C ARG A 21 -13.17 8.79 7.71
N LEU A 22 -12.31 9.25 8.61
CA LEU A 22 -12.00 8.61 9.89
C LEU A 22 -13.22 8.49 10.83
N ASP A 23 -14.19 9.40 10.69
CA ASP A 23 -15.38 9.45 11.55
C ASP A 23 -16.45 8.43 11.16
N ASP A 24 -16.43 7.93 9.91
CA ASP A 24 -17.43 7.02 9.33
C ASP A 24 -16.82 5.64 9.03
N ALA A 25 -15.88 5.18 9.87
CA ALA A 25 -15.19 3.92 9.68
C ALA A 25 -16.15 2.72 9.81
N MET A 26 -16.18 1.87 8.78
CA MET A 26 -16.87 0.58 8.87
C MET A 26 -16.01 -0.41 9.65
N ILE A 27 -16.53 -0.95 10.73
CA ILE A 27 -15.82 -1.90 11.60
C ILE A 27 -16.02 -3.32 11.10
N TRP A 28 -14.92 -4.05 10.94
CA TRP A 28 -14.93 -5.49 10.72
C TRP A 28 -14.80 -6.21 12.06
N HIS A 29 -15.81 -7.01 12.42
CA HIS A 29 -15.82 -7.80 13.65
C HIS A 29 -14.98 -9.07 13.53
N VAL A 30 -13.68 -8.90 13.28
CA VAL A 30 -12.69 -9.98 13.16
C VAL A 30 -11.51 -9.70 14.08
N ASN A 31 -10.79 -10.75 14.48
CA ASN A 31 -9.55 -10.58 15.22
C ASN A 31 -8.41 -10.22 14.23
N PRO A 32 -7.69 -9.10 14.44
CA PRO A 32 -6.62 -8.66 13.53
C PRO A 32 -5.49 -9.70 13.38
N VAL A 33 -5.04 -10.28 14.48
CA VAL A 33 -3.94 -11.25 14.51
C VAL A 33 -4.33 -12.55 13.80
N GLU A 34 -5.52 -13.07 14.10
CA GLU A 34 -6.03 -14.27 13.42
C GLU A 34 -6.25 -14.04 11.93
N THR A 35 -6.72 -12.85 11.54
CA THR A 35 -6.89 -12.46 10.14
C THR A 35 -5.55 -12.44 9.41
N ALA A 36 -4.51 -11.80 9.98
CA ALA A 36 -3.18 -11.79 9.41
C ALA A 36 -2.61 -13.22 9.25
N ARG A 37 -2.75 -14.08 10.26
CA ARG A 37 -2.34 -15.50 10.19
C ARG A 37 -3.09 -16.26 9.09
N SER A 38 -4.38 -15.99 8.92
CA SER A 38 -5.18 -16.63 7.87
C SER A 38 -4.69 -16.29 6.46
N TRP A 39 -4.21 -15.06 6.24
CA TRP A 39 -3.64 -14.64 4.97
C TRP A 39 -2.30 -15.31 4.68
N SER A 40 -1.47 -15.47 5.72
CA SER A 40 -0.23 -16.24 5.63
C SER A 40 -0.48 -17.70 5.27
N ALA A 41 -1.45 -18.33 5.95
CA ALA A 41 -1.86 -19.70 5.67
C ALA A 41 -2.41 -19.90 4.25
N ALA A 42 -3.00 -18.85 3.66
CA ALA A 42 -3.45 -18.83 2.26
C ALA A 42 -2.29 -18.59 1.25
N GLY A 43 -1.06 -18.36 1.72
CA GLY A 43 0.13 -18.25 0.90
C GLY A 43 0.56 -16.82 0.55
N ALA A 44 -0.02 -15.79 1.19
CA ALA A 44 0.50 -14.44 1.03
C ALA A 44 1.90 -14.32 1.65
N ALA A 45 2.83 -13.68 0.95
CA ALA A 45 4.19 -13.46 1.46
C ALA A 45 4.36 -12.08 2.11
N TRP A 46 3.47 -11.15 1.77
CA TRP A 46 3.46 -9.78 2.24
C TRP A 46 2.05 -9.37 2.66
N MET A 47 1.94 -8.45 3.62
CA MET A 47 0.71 -7.73 3.90
C MET A 47 0.98 -6.22 4.02
N GLN A 48 -0.03 -5.42 3.72
CA GLN A 48 -0.05 -4.00 4.05
C GLN A 48 -0.81 -3.84 5.38
N LEU A 49 -0.24 -3.08 6.32
CA LEU A 49 -0.90 -2.73 7.57
C LEU A 49 -0.90 -1.22 7.70
N THR A 50 -2.07 -0.61 7.93
CA THR A 50 -2.20 0.83 8.13
C THR A 50 -2.75 1.11 9.51
N ASP A 51 -2.01 1.85 10.34
CA ASP A 51 -2.47 2.31 11.65
C ASP A 51 -3.00 3.74 11.59
N PHE A 52 -4.33 3.89 11.66
CA PHE A 52 -4.97 5.21 11.66
C PHE A 52 -4.81 5.94 12.98
N ASP A 53 -4.65 5.24 14.10
CA ASP A 53 -4.41 5.89 15.39
C ASP A 53 -3.03 6.58 15.36
N ALA A 54 -2.01 5.94 14.78
CA ALA A 54 -0.70 6.55 14.56
C ALA A 54 -0.75 7.76 13.60
N ILE A 55 -1.62 7.71 12.58
CA ILE A 55 -1.87 8.88 11.71
C ILE A 55 -2.40 10.06 12.53
N GLU A 56 -3.22 9.82 13.55
CA GLU A 56 -3.68 10.85 14.48
C GLU A 56 -2.67 11.20 15.59
N GLY A 57 -1.50 10.54 15.61
CA GLY A 57 -0.46 10.76 16.61
C GLY A 57 -0.69 10.02 17.93
N ARG A 58 -1.59 9.04 17.95
CA ARG A 58 -1.86 8.14 19.07
C ARG A 58 -1.05 6.86 18.92
N ASP A 59 -0.64 6.26 20.03
CA ASP A 59 0.16 5.02 20.03
C ASP A 59 -0.65 3.80 20.52
N THR A 60 -1.98 3.89 20.40
CA THR A 60 -2.92 2.93 20.99
C THR A 60 -2.86 1.53 20.38
N ASN A 61 -2.34 1.40 19.14
CA ASN A 61 -2.22 0.11 18.46
C ASN A 61 -0.80 -0.46 18.48
N ALA A 62 0.18 0.15 19.15
CA ALA A 62 1.57 -0.28 19.06
C ALA A 62 1.79 -1.76 19.43
N GLU A 63 1.22 -2.21 20.55
CA GLU A 63 1.34 -3.61 20.98
C GLU A 63 0.68 -4.57 19.99
N LEU A 64 -0.48 -4.20 19.45
CA LEU A 64 -1.20 -4.98 18.46
C LEU A 64 -0.43 -5.07 17.13
N VAL A 65 0.14 -3.96 16.67
CA VAL A 65 0.97 -3.93 15.45
C VAL A 65 2.21 -4.80 15.64
N GLU A 66 2.88 -4.72 16.80
CA GLU A 66 4.02 -5.57 17.12
C GLU A 66 3.63 -7.06 17.17
N GLU A 67 2.46 -7.40 17.72
CA GLU A 67 1.94 -8.76 17.72
C GLU A 67 1.68 -9.28 16.29
N ILE A 68 1.07 -8.46 15.42
CA ILE A 68 0.83 -8.82 14.01
C ILE A 68 2.16 -9.05 13.27
N ILE A 69 3.14 -8.15 13.44
CA ILE A 69 4.47 -8.28 12.82
C ILE A 69 5.13 -9.61 13.22
N ARG A 70 5.08 -9.96 14.52
CA ARG A 70 5.74 -11.17 15.02
C ARG A 70 5.01 -12.46 14.66
N SER A 71 3.69 -12.42 14.55
CA SER A 71 2.87 -13.63 14.50
C SER A 71 2.26 -13.94 13.14
N SER A 72 2.33 -13.02 12.18
CA SER A 72 1.77 -13.22 10.84
C SER A 72 2.57 -14.19 9.99
N GLU A 73 3.85 -14.47 10.32
CA GLU A 73 4.78 -15.28 9.49
C GLU A 73 4.99 -14.72 8.06
N MET A 74 4.50 -13.50 7.78
CA MET A 74 4.66 -12.77 6.53
C MET A 74 5.49 -11.51 6.75
N SER A 75 6.00 -10.92 5.67
CA SER A 75 6.59 -9.58 5.75
C SER A 75 5.49 -8.51 5.82
N VAL A 76 5.57 -7.63 6.83
CA VAL A 76 4.61 -6.53 7.01
C VAL A 76 5.16 -5.24 6.40
N GLN A 77 4.41 -4.66 5.46
CA GLN A 77 4.58 -3.29 4.97
C GLN A 77 3.70 -2.36 5.81
N LEU A 78 4.31 -1.62 6.73
CA LEU A 78 3.61 -0.79 7.72
C LEU A 78 3.48 0.66 7.23
N ALA A 79 2.26 1.17 7.23
CA ALA A 79 1.92 2.57 7.07
C ALA A 79 1.30 3.13 8.35
N GLY A 80 1.49 4.43 8.57
CA GLY A 80 0.81 5.17 9.62
C GLY A 80 1.74 6.07 10.42
N GLY A 81 1.49 7.38 10.38
CA GLY A 81 2.06 8.32 11.35
C GLY A 81 3.58 8.54 11.34
N MET A 82 4.32 8.04 10.34
CA MET A 82 5.78 8.18 10.24
C MET A 82 6.18 9.64 9.96
N ARG A 83 6.59 10.35 11.01
CA ARG A 83 6.95 11.77 10.99
C ARG A 83 8.42 12.02 11.30
N THR A 84 9.11 11.06 11.93
CA THR A 84 10.52 11.21 12.31
C THR A 84 11.33 9.97 11.94
N ARG A 85 12.65 10.14 11.90
CA ARG A 85 13.61 9.04 11.69
C ARG A 85 13.43 7.96 12.76
N GLU A 86 13.30 8.36 14.01
CA GLU A 86 13.23 7.47 15.16
C GLU A 86 12.01 6.54 15.08
N GLN A 87 10.87 7.04 14.57
CA GLN A 87 9.67 6.20 14.36
C GLN A 87 9.90 5.15 13.27
N VAL A 88 10.57 5.51 12.17
CA VAL A 88 10.91 4.59 11.08
C VAL A 88 11.86 3.51 11.60
N GLU A 89 12.94 3.91 12.27
CA GLU A 89 13.92 2.99 12.86
C GLU A 89 13.30 2.08 13.92
N TYR A 90 12.41 2.62 14.75
CA TYR A 90 11.69 1.86 15.76
C TYR A 90 10.94 0.67 15.14
N TRP A 91 10.14 0.91 14.11
CA TRP A 91 9.35 -0.16 13.49
C TRP A 91 10.17 -1.14 12.66
N ILE A 92 11.23 -0.68 11.99
CA ILE A 92 12.20 -1.57 11.33
C ILE A 92 12.84 -2.50 12.36
N ASN A 93 13.30 -1.98 13.51
CA ASN A 93 13.90 -2.78 14.58
C ASN A 93 12.91 -3.77 15.22
N LYS A 94 11.61 -3.49 15.18
CA LYS A 94 10.54 -4.38 15.62
C LYS A 94 10.20 -5.48 14.60
N GLY A 95 10.79 -5.43 13.41
CA GLY A 95 10.64 -6.44 12.37
C GLY A 95 9.67 -6.06 11.25
N ALA A 96 9.25 -4.80 11.14
CA ALA A 96 8.52 -4.35 9.96
C ALA A 96 9.40 -4.54 8.72
N GLY A 97 8.89 -5.26 7.72
CA GLY A 97 9.64 -5.55 6.49
C GLY A 97 9.83 -4.30 5.64
N ARG A 98 8.81 -3.44 5.59
CA ARG A 98 8.84 -2.14 4.92
C ARG A 98 8.08 -1.07 5.69
N ILE A 99 8.49 0.18 5.52
CA ILE A 99 7.83 1.36 6.05
C ILE A 99 7.34 2.23 4.88
N VAL A 100 6.05 2.55 4.90
CA VAL A 100 5.40 3.42 3.91
C VAL A 100 5.43 4.86 4.41
N ILE A 101 5.95 5.76 3.58
CA ILE A 101 6.13 7.17 3.90
C ILE A 101 5.40 8.03 2.87
N GLY A 102 4.39 8.79 3.33
CA GLY A 102 3.63 9.77 2.52
C GLY A 102 3.94 11.20 2.93
N THR A 103 3.22 11.73 3.93
CA THR A 103 3.35 13.13 4.41
C THR A 103 4.79 13.60 4.64
N LEU A 104 5.63 12.78 5.28
CA LEU A 104 7.03 13.15 5.53
C LEU A 104 7.83 13.34 4.23
N ALA A 105 7.51 12.63 3.16
CA ALA A 105 8.17 12.82 1.87
C ALA A 105 7.82 14.16 1.22
N ALA A 106 6.66 14.74 1.53
CA ALA A 106 6.30 16.09 1.09
C ALA A 106 6.93 17.18 1.99
N TRP A 107 7.06 16.94 3.29
CA TRP A 107 7.57 17.92 4.25
C TRP A 107 9.10 17.97 4.32
N ASP A 108 9.75 16.81 4.35
CA ASP A 108 11.21 16.67 4.39
C ASP A 108 11.69 15.59 3.38
N PRO A 109 11.72 15.93 2.08
CA PRO A 109 12.18 15.02 1.04
C PRO A 109 13.62 14.53 1.26
N GLN A 110 14.47 15.35 1.88
CA GLN A 110 15.87 15.04 2.10
C GLN A 110 16.04 13.93 3.14
N LEU A 111 15.31 14.02 4.25
CA LEU A 111 15.30 12.95 5.25
C LEU A 111 14.81 11.62 4.66
N VAL A 112 13.77 11.63 3.83
CA VAL A 112 13.26 10.41 3.19
C VAL A 112 14.29 9.81 2.24
N LYS A 113 15.03 10.63 1.48
CA LYS A 113 16.14 10.18 0.62
C LYS A 113 17.26 9.54 1.44
N GLU A 114 17.58 10.10 2.61
CA GLU A 114 18.59 9.52 3.51
C GLU A 114 18.13 8.20 4.10
N LEU A 115 16.87 8.11 4.56
CA LEU A 115 16.28 6.88 5.09
C LEU A 115 16.30 5.77 4.04
N ALA A 116 15.92 6.04 2.80
CA ALA A 116 15.94 5.04 1.73
C ALA A 116 17.36 4.54 1.41
N LYS A 117 18.38 5.40 1.51
CA LYS A 117 19.78 4.99 1.34
C LYS A 117 20.31 4.18 2.52
N LEU A 118 19.89 4.52 3.73
CA LEU A 118 20.30 3.83 4.96
C LEU A 118 19.62 2.46 5.09
N TYR A 119 18.37 2.36 4.64
CA TYR A 119 17.51 1.18 4.70
C TYR A 119 17.04 0.77 3.29
N PRO A 120 17.96 0.27 2.43
CA PRO A 120 17.60 -0.17 1.08
C PRO A 120 16.54 -1.28 1.14
N ASP A 121 15.62 -1.28 0.17
CA ASP A 121 14.51 -2.24 0.05
C ASP A 121 13.47 -2.22 1.19
N GLN A 122 13.60 -1.31 2.15
CA GLN A 122 12.66 -1.17 3.28
C GLN A 122 11.78 0.08 3.23
N ILE A 123 12.10 1.08 2.41
CA ILE A 123 11.29 2.31 2.33
C ILE A 123 10.40 2.29 1.09
N VAL A 124 9.10 2.55 1.27
CA VAL A 124 8.10 2.69 0.22
C VAL A 124 7.56 4.12 0.22
N LEU A 125 7.58 4.78 -0.93
CA LEU A 125 6.99 6.10 -1.08
C LEU A 125 5.48 5.97 -1.33
N ALA A 126 4.64 6.60 -0.52
CA ALA A 126 3.21 6.72 -0.80
C ALA A 126 2.92 7.96 -1.65
N VAL A 127 2.15 7.75 -2.72
CA VAL A 127 1.66 8.78 -3.64
C VAL A 127 0.16 8.61 -3.74
N ASP A 128 -0.54 9.26 -2.82
CA ASP A 128 -2.00 9.28 -2.79
C ASP A 128 -2.49 10.47 -3.62
N VAL A 129 -3.36 10.22 -4.60
CA VAL A 129 -3.75 11.21 -5.62
C VAL A 129 -5.22 11.58 -5.47
N TRP A 130 -5.52 12.88 -5.43
CA TRP A 130 -6.87 13.42 -5.47
C TRP A 130 -6.91 14.60 -6.42
N GLN A 131 -7.81 14.57 -7.41
CA GLN A 131 -7.97 15.62 -8.42
C GLN A 131 -6.64 16.04 -9.07
N GLY A 132 -5.80 15.04 -9.39
CA GLY A 132 -4.50 15.23 -10.04
C GLY A 132 -3.40 15.84 -9.17
N GLN A 133 -3.60 15.92 -7.84
CA GLN A 133 -2.59 16.41 -6.89
C GLN A 133 -2.27 15.34 -5.84
N VAL A 134 -1.05 15.38 -5.32
CA VAL A 134 -0.63 14.51 -4.20
C VAL A 134 -1.26 15.01 -2.91
N MET A 135 -1.86 14.08 -2.16
CA MET A 135 -2.47 14.31 -0.86
C MET A 135 -1.52 13.99 0.28
N THR A 136 -1.62 14.76 1.36
CA THR A 136 -0.82 14.60 2.58
C THR A 136 -1.70 14.68 3.82
N GLU A 137 -1.13 14.47 5.00
CA GLU A 137 -1.82 14.53 6.30
C GLU A 137 -3.02 13.57 6.41
N GLY A 138 -2.89 12.35 5.88
CA GLY A 138 -3.99 11.38 5.88
C GLY A 138 -5.17 11.85 5.03
N TRP A 139 -4.88 12.37 3.84
CA TRP A 139 -5.83 12.84 2.84
C TRP A 139 -6.59 14.13 3.22
N ARG A 140 -6.11 14.86 4.23
CA ARG A 140 -6.72 16.11 4.69
C ARG A 140 -6.18 17.35 3.97
N SER A 141 -4.97 17.26 3.40
CA SER A 141 -4.29 18.42 2.81
C SER A 141 -3.83 18.11 1.39
N GLN A 142 -4.27 18.93 0.43
CA GLN A 142 -3.82 18.88 -0.96
C GLN A 142 -2.48 19.61 -1.08
N SER A 143 -1.46 18.93 -1.61
CA SER A 143 -0.18 19.57 -1.90
C SER A 143 -0.21 20.31 -3.24
N ALA A 144 0.87 21.02 -3.55
CA ALA A 144 1.09 21.65 -4.85
C ALA A 144 1.75 20.72 -5.88
N PHE A 145 1.99 19.45 -5.53
CA PHE A 145 2.71 18.52 -6.38
C PHE A 145 1.75 17.68 -7.21
N THR A 146 2.01 17.60 -8.52
CA THR A 146 1.44 16.54 -9.34
C THR A 146 2.14 15.21 -9.03
N PRO A 147 1.47 14.06 -9.22
CA PRO A 147 2.07 12.75 -8.97
C PRO A 147 3.37 12.52 -9.76
N GLU A 148 3.43 12.95 -11.01
CA GLU A 148 4.63 12.82 -11.85
C GLU A 148 5.79 13.65 -11.31
N ALA A 149 5.55 14.92 -10.97
CA ALA A 149 6.59 15.79 -10.45
C ALA A 149 7.11 15.29 -9.10
N PHE A 150 6.22 14.74 -8.28
CA PHE A 150 6.57 14.16 -7.00
C PHE A 150 7.44 12.91 -7.15
N ILE A 151 7.06 11.97 -8.03
CA ILE A 151 7.85 10.77 -8.33
C ILE A 151 9.22 11.16 -8.92
N GLU A 152 9.26 12.10 -9.85
CA GLU A 152 10.50 12.57 -10.48
C GLU A 152 11.48 13.18 -9.46
N ALA A 153 10.96 13.90 -8.45
CA ALA A 153 11.78 14.46 -7.39
C ALA A 153 12.56 13.40 -6.58
N PHE A 154 12.14 12.13 -6.66
CA PHE A 154 12.79 10.99 -6.02
C PHE A 154 13.37 9.97 -7.02
N ALA A 155 13.50 10.27 -8.31
CA ALA A 155 13.88 9.31 -9.36
C ALA A 155 15.16 8.49 -9.08
N ASP A 156 16.15 9.07 -8.37
CA ASP A 156 17.42 8.41 -8.00
C ASP A 156 17.45 7.89 -6.56
N THR A 157 16.28 7.81 -5.90
CA THR A 157 16.15 7.33 -4.52
C THR A 157 15.87 5.83 -4.54
N PRO A 158 16.63 5.00 -3.80
CA PRO A 158 16.51 3.55 -3.85
C PRO A 158 15.33 3.04 -3.01
N PHE A 159 14.12 3.44 -3.37
CA PHE A 159 12.90 2.93 -2.75
C PHE A 159 12.65 1.47 -3.15
N ALA A 160 12.07 0.72 -2.23
CA ALA A 160 11.62 -0.65 -2.49
C ALA A 160 10.48 -0.69 -3.52
N ALA A 161 9.60 0.31 -3.46
CA ALA A 161 8.48 0.53 -4.36
C ALA A 161 7.89 1.95 -4.16
N ILE A 162 7.00 2.34 -5.07
CA ILE A 162 6.10 3.47 -4.90
C ILE A 162 4.66 2.92 -4.81
N LEU A 163 3.98 3.18 -3.71
CA LEU A 163 2.58 2.87 -3.51
C LEU A 163 1.73 4.00 -4.08
N VAL A 164 0.97 3.73 -5.12
CA VAL A 164 0.07 4.71 -5.76
C VAL A 164 -1.37 4.39 -5.40
N THR A 165 -2.07 5.35 -4.81
CA THR A 165 -3.49 5.25 -4.49
C THR A 165 -4.23 6.34 -5.24
N ASP A 166 -5.23 5.98 -6.05
CA ASP A 166 -6.19 6.96 -6.57
C ASP A 166 -7.35 7.10 -5.58
N ILE A 167 -7.45 8.28 -4.94
CA ILE A 167 -8.50 8.60 -3.96
C ILE A 167 -9.73 9.18 -4.68
N ASP A 168 -9.54 9.87 -5.82
CA ASP A 168 -10.58 10.70 -6.48
C ASP A 168 -11.67 9.87 -7.13
N SER A 169 -11.25 8.78 -7.78
CA SER A 169 -12.16 7.90 -8.47
C SER A 169 -13.15 7.31 -7.47
N ASP A 170 -14.40 7.78 -7.58
CA ASP A 170 -15.56 7.04 -7.13
C ASP A 170 -15.32 5.57 -7.49
N MET A 171 -15.64 4.67 -6.57
CA MET A 171 -15.42 3.22 -6.66
C MET A 171 -16.12 2.55 -7.86
N GLU A 172 -16.56 3.32 -8.84
CA GLU A 172 -17.29 2.94 -10.04
C GLU A 172 -16.39 2.98 -11.28
N ASP A 173 -15.42 3.91 -11.40
CA ASP A 173 -14.58 4.02 -12.62
C ASP A 173 -13.19 3.35 -12.46
N VAL A 174 -13.11 2.04 -12.73
CA VAL A 174 -11.83 1.26 -12.72
C VAL A 174 -10.87 1.76 -13.81
N GLU A 175 -11.40 2.20 -14.95
CA GLU A 175 -10.59 2.53 -16.13
C GLU A 175 -9.74 3.78 -15.89
N ALA A 176 -10.34 4.80 -15.27
CA ALA A 176 -9.62 6.00 -14.85
C ALA A 176 -8.47 5.66 -13.88
N GLN A 177 -8.73 4.78 -12.90
CA GLN A 177 -7.74 4.34 -11.91
C GLN A 177 -6.56 3.63 -12.56
N LEU A 178 -6.86 2.68 -13.46
CA LEU A 178 -5.85 1.95 -14.19
C LEU A 178 -5.03 2.87 -15.09
N GLY A 179 -5.66 3.83 -15.76
CA GLY A 179 -4.98 4.82 -16.60
C GLY A 179 -4.01 5.70 -15.82
N LEU A 180 -4.40 6.17 -14.62
CA LEU A 180 -3.50 6.94 -13.75
C LEU A 180 -2.30 6.08 -13.33
N ILE A 181 -2.55 4.89 -12.78
CA ILE A 181 -1.49 4.03 -12.24
C ILE A 181 -0.56 3.53 -13.35
N SER A 182 -1.09 3.15 -14.51
CA SER A 182 -0.27 2.72 -15.66
C SER A 182 0.60 3.87 -16.17
N GLY A 183 0.05 5.07 -16.31
CA GLY A 183 0.79 6.24 -16.76
C GLY A 183 1.93 6.63 -15.81
N LEU A 184 1.76 6.42 -14.50
CA LEU A 184 2.84 6.62 -13.51
C LEU A 184 3.84 5.46 -13.52
N ALA A 185 3.38 4.22 -13.70
CA ALA A 185 4.25 3.05 -13.80
C ALA A 185 5.20 3.11 -15.00
N GLU A 186 4.73 3.61 -16.15
CA GLU A 186 5.56 3.77 -17.36
C GLU A 186 6.68 4.80 -17.20
N LYS A 187 6.45 5.85 -16.40
CA LYS A 187 7.42 6.94 -16.18
C LYS A 187 8.37 6.67 -15.02
N SER A 188 7.97 5.84 -14.06
CA SER A 188 8.75 5.56 -12.86
C SER A 188 9.88 4.58 -13.13
N ARG A 189 11.08 4.86 -12.61
CA ARG A 189 12.17 3.86 -12.54
C ARG A 189 11.98 2.86 -11.39
N THR A 190 11.22 3.27 -10.38
CA THR A 190 10.92 2.47 -9.20
C THR A 190 9.65 1.68 -9.43
N PRO A 191 9.60 0.39 -9.04
CA PRO A 191 8.40 -0.43 -9.21
C PRO A 191 7.19 0.17 -8.48
N ILE A 192 6.02 0.14 -9.13
CA ILE A 192 4.76 0.61 -8.56
C ILE A 192 4.04 -0.54 -7.82
N ILE A 193 3.37 -0.21 -6.71
CA ILE A 193 2.34 -1.01 -6.07
C ILE A 193 1.01 -0.26 -6.25
N ALA A 194 0.05 -0.88 -6.92
CA ALA A 194 -1.26 -0.30 -7.18
C ALA A 194 -2.17 -0.44 -5.95
N SER A 195 -2.88 0.62 -5.57
CA SER A 195 -3.86 0.62 -4.48
C SER A 195 -5.20 1.22 -4.92
N GLY A 196 -6.31 0.64 -4.44
CA GLY A 196 -7.66 1.13 -4.72
C GLY A 196 -8.36 0.55 -5.95
N VAL A 197 -7.63 -0.16 -6.82
CA VAL A 197 -8.16 -0.70 -8.10
C VAL A 197 -8.91 -2.02 -7.95
N VAL A 198 -8.42 -2.93 -7.10
CA VAL A 198 -8.84 -4.33 -7.12
C VAL A 198 -10.24 -4.52 -6.51
N ARG A 199 -11.21 -4.91 -7.33
CA ARG A 199 -12.60 -5.24 -6.94
C ARG A 199 -12.91 -6.72 -7.22
N THR A 200 -12.31 -7.25 -8.28
CA THR A 200 -12.46 -8.61 -8.79
C THR A 200 -11.10 -9.23 -9.13
N ALA A 201 -11.07 -10.52 -9.41
CA ALA A 201 -9.87 -11.20 -9.89
C ALA A 201 -9.41 -10.69 -11.27
N ASP A 202 -10.33 -10.21 -12.12
CA ASP A 202 -9.99 -9.66 -13.44
C ASP A 202 -9.13 -8.40 -13.33
N ASP A 203 -9.41 -7.53 -12.35
CA ASP A 203 -8.60 -6.33 -12.09
C ASP A 203 -7.14 -6.69 -11.78
N ILE A 204 -6.92 -7.83 -11.11
CA ILE A 204 -5.57 -8.34 -10.80
C ILE A 204 -4.88 -8.81 -12.08
N SER A 205 -5.58 -9.55 -12.94
CA SER A 205 -5.07 -9.96 -14.25
C SER A 205 -4.61 -8.75 -15.06
N ARG A 206 -5.45 -7.72 -15.14
CA ARG A 206 -5.18 -6.48 -15.87
C ARG A 206 -3.93 -5.78 -15.35
N LEU A 207 -3.82 -5.59 -14.04
CA LEU A 207 -2.63 -5.00 -13.40
C LEU A 207 -1.36 -5.80 -13.68
N ALA A 208 -1.45 -7.13 -13.72
CA ALA A 208 -0.31 -8.01 -13.95
C ALA A 208 0.29 -7.89 -15.37
N TYR A 209 -0.47 -7.37 -16.35
CA TYR A 209 0.01 -7.09 -17.71
C TYR A 209 0.65 -5.70 -17.87
N ILE A 210 0.50 -4.82 -16.89
CA ILE A 210 1.05 -3.46 -16.96
C ILE A 210 2.51 -3.51 -16.50
N SER A 211 3.41 -3.10 -17.38
CA SER A 211 4.84 -3.06 -17.08
C SER A 211 5.13 -2.19 -15.85
N ASN A 212 6.11 -2.61 -15.06
CA ASN A 212 6.57 -1.90 -13.85
C ASN A 212 5.56 -1.84 -12.68
N ILE A 213 4.36 -2.43 -12.82
CA ILE A 213 3.52 -2.75 -11.67
C ILE A 213 4.02 -4.04 -11.03
N SER A 214 4.63 -3.89 -9.86
CA SER A 214 5.21 -5.00 -9.09
C SER A 214 4.25 -5.61 -8.09
N GLY A 215 3.18 -4.88 -7.74
CA GLY A 215 2.26 -5.29 -6.70
C GLY A 215 0.87 -4.66 -6.78
N ALA A 216 -0.08 -5.29 -6.09
CA ALA A 216 -1.42 -4.73 -5.88
C ALA A 216 -1.85 -4.90 -4.41
N ILE A 217 -2.42 -3.84 -3.83
CA ILE A 217 -3.09 -3.85 -2.54
C ILE A 217 -4.52 -4.37 -2.72
N VAL A 218 -4.92 -5.35 -1.91
CA VAL A 218 -6.26 -5.93 -1.93
C VAL A 218 -6.85 -5.91 -0.51
N GLY A 219 -7.85 -5.06 -0.28
CA GLY A 219 -8.42 -4.85 1.05
C GLY A 219 -9.89 -5.21 1.13
N ARG A 220 -10.75 -4.24 0.78
CA ARG A 220 -12.21 -4.37 0.85
C ARG A 220 -12.76 -5.62 0.17
N ALA A 221 -12.18 -6.02 -0.96
CA ALA A 221 -12.60 -7.22 -1.69
C ALA A 221 -12.38 -8.51 -0.89
N LEU A 222 -11.30 -8.59 -0.09
CA LEU A 222 -11.04 -9.74 0.79
C LEU A 222 -12.00 -9.77 1.97
N PHE A 223 -12.21 -8.63 2.65
CA PHE A 223 -13.14 -8.58 3.79
C PHE A 223 -14.60 -8.85 3.38
N ARG A 224 -15.01 -8.38 2.20
CA ARG A 224 -16.33 -8.68 1.62
C ARG A 224 -16.43 -10.08 1.02
N LYS A 225 -15.32 -10.82 0.92
CA LYS A 225 -15.22 -12.12 0.25
C LYS A 225 -15.70 -12.10 -1.21
N THR A 226 -15.55 -10.96 -1.88
CA THR A 226 -15.80 -10.86 -3.33
C THR A 226 -14.60 -11.34 -4.14
N VAL A 227 -13.42 -11.42 -3.50
CA VAL A 227 -12.20 -12.03 -4.03
C VAL A 227 -11.65 -12.97 -2.97
N ASP A 228 -11.31 -14.21 -3.36
CA ASP A 228 -10.54 -15.12 -2.51
C ASP A 228 -9.05 -14.81 -2.63
N LEU A 229 -8.32 -14.85 -1.50
CA LEU A 229 -6.89 -14.53 -1.51
C LEU A 229 -6.07 -15.55 -2.29
N SER A 230 -6.43 -16.84 -2.22
CA SER A 230 -5.73 -17.90 -2.95
C SER A 230 -5.93 -17.71 -4.46
N GLU A 231 -7.16 -17.40 -4.88
CA GLU A 231 -7.47 -17.06 -6.27
C GLU A 231 -6.66 -15.83 -6.74
N ALA A 232 -6.64 -14.76 -5.95
CA ALA A 232 -5.87 -13.55 -6.24
C ALA A 232 -4.36 -13.85 -6.42
N LEU A 233 -3.80 -14.71 -5.56
CA LEU A 233 -2.41 -15.12 -5.62
C LEU A 233 -2.10 -15.95 -6.87
N GLU A 234 -3.00 -16.86 -7.27
CA GLU A 234 -2.83 -17.65 -8.49
C GLU A 234 -2.93 -16.78 -9.75
N VAL A 235 -3.94 -15.92 -9.84
CA VAL A 235 -4.12 -14.99 -10.97
C VAL A 235 -2.89 -14.10 -11.15
N ALA A 236 -2.31 -13.62 -10.04
CA ALA A 236 -1.11 -12.78 -10.07
C ALA A 236 0.17 -13.50 -10.55
N LYS A 237 0.18 -14.85 -10.58
CA LYS A 237 1.27 -15.68 -11.14
C LYS A 237 1.12 -15.88 -12.65
N SER A 238 -0.11 -16.06 -13.14
CA SER A 238 -0.40 -16.56 -14.49
C SER A 238 -0.13 -15.59 -15.65
N ALA A 239 0.14 -14.31 -15.40
CA ALA A 239 0.33 -13.31 -16.46
C ALA A 239 1.61 -13.47 -17.32
N HIS A 240 2.46 -14.47 -17.05
CA HIS A 240 3.70 -14.73 -17.80
C HIS A 240 3.62 -15.98 -18.70
N GLU A 241 2.43 -16.33 -19.21
CA GLU A 241 2.38 -17.37 -20.26
C GLU A 241 3.20 -16.90 -21.48
N PRO A 242 4.11 -17.75 -22.01
CA PRO A 242 4.89 -17.40 -23.18
C PRO A 242 3.95 -17.15 -24.35
N VAL A 243 4.07 -15.96 -24.97
CA VAL A 243 3.38 -15.64 -26.23
C VAL A 243 3.79 -16.69 -27.24
N ALA A 244 2.82 -17.44 -27.76
CA ALA A 244 3.08 -18.41 -28.82
C ALA A 244 3.74 -17.67 -30.00
N GLU A 245 4.90 -18.16 -30.45
CA GLU A 245 5.52 -17.65 -31.66
C GLU A 245 4.55 -17.89 -32.83
N PHE A 246 4.18 -16.82 -33.53
CA PHE A 246 3.43 -16.93 -34.78
C PHE A 246 4.28 -17.74 -35.76
N GLN A 247 3.80 -18.93 -36.14
CA GLN A 247 4.35 -19.76 -37.22
C GLN A 247 3.92 -19.23 -38.59
#